data_AF-A0A5A7NRW6-F1
#
_entry.id   AF-A0A5A7NRW6-F1
#
_cell.length_a   1.000
_cell.length_b   1.000
_cell.length_c   1.000
_cell.angle_alpha   90.00
_cell.angle_beta   90.00
_cell.angle_gamma   90.00
#
_symmetry.space_group_name_H-M   'P 1'
#
loop_
_entity.id
_entity.type
_entity.pdbx_description
1 polymer ?
#
loop_
_entity_poly.entity_id
_entity_poly.type
_entity_poly.pdbx_seq_one_letter_code
_entity_poly.pdbx_strand_id
1 'polypeptide(L)'
;MPKVLRFDDEPHRGAPHDGGPHDGGPGPERSGPSEGSPAVRVIVKVNTGGYVPDGFRVRTRVDEELFTAEASEADLTRAAGDPHVDSVARARPLGLD
;
A
#
# COMPACT_ATOMS: atom_id res chain seq x y z
N MET A 1 -21.78 -54.89 14.04
CA MET A 1 -22.89 -54.72 15.02
C MET A 1 -22.26 -54.37 16.37
N PRO A 2 -22.74 -53.43 17.21
CA PRO A 2 -23.82 -52.43 17.15
C PRO A 2 -23.21 -50.98 17.27
N LYS A 3 -23.86 -49.82 17.45
CA LYS A 3 -25.11 -49.43 18.12
C LYS A 3 -25.71 -48.22 17.40
N VAL A 4 -27.00 -48.33 17.09
CA VAL A 4 -27.91 -47.23 16.74
C VAL A 4 -28.20 -46.45 18.02
N LEU A 5 -27.99 -45.14 18.00
CA LEU A 5 -28.41 -44.24 19.07
C LEU A 5 -29.52 -43.36 18.48
N ARG A 6 -30.77 -43.63 18.90
CA ARG A 6 -31.92 -42.76 18.63
C ARG A 6 -31.87 -41.57 19.57
N PHE A 7 -32.05 -40.38 19.02
CA PHE A 7 -32.38 -39.16 19.76
C PHE A 7 -33.74 -38.69 19.26
N ASP A 8 -34.77 -39.01 20.02
CA ASP A 8 -35.99 -38.21 20.12
C ASP A 8 -35.70 -37.14 21.18
N ASP A 9 -35.73 -35.85 20.82
CA ASP A 9 -36.04 -34.76 21.74
C ASP A 9 -36.42 -33.49 20.94
N GLU A 10 -37.72 -33.18 20.97
CA GLU A 10 -38.36 -31.93 20.57
C GLU A 10 -38.01 -30.81 21.61
N PRO A 11 -38.64 -29.62 21.64
CA PRO A 11 -38.64 -28.48 20.72
C PRO A 11 -38.15 -27.20 21.43
N HIS A 12 -37.36 -26.31 20.80
CA HIS A 12 -37.14 -24.97 21.40
C HIS A 12 -37.19 -23.80 20.43
N ARG A 13 -38.29 -23.05 20.58
CA ARG A 13 -38.54 -21.62 20.40
C ARG A 13 -37.30 -20.74 20.19
N GLY A 14 -37.42 -19.78 19.26
CA GLY A 14 -36.72 -18.50 19.35
C GLY A 14 -36.38 -17.84 18.00
N ALA A 15 -37.34 -17.13 17.40
CA ALA A 15 -36.99 -15.90 16.68
C ALA A 15 -36.83 -14.77 17.71
N PRO A 16 -36.20 -13.60 17.42
CA PRO A 16 -35.47 -13.16 16.23
C PRO A 16 -34.06 -12.63 16.58
N HIS A 17 -33.12 -12.57 15.62
CA HIS A 17 -31.95 -11.70 15.74
C HIS A 17 -31.94 -10.72 14.57
N ASP A 18 -32.45 -9.53 14.86
CA ASP A 18 -32.28 -8.30 14.11
C ASP A 18 -30.78 -7.97 14.07
N GLY A 19 -30.17 -8.18 12.89
CA GLY A 19 -28.77 -7.87 12.65
C GLY A 19 -28.60 -6.35 12.57
N GLY A 20 -28.12 -5.76 13.67
CA GLY A 20 -27.76 -4.34 13.73
C GLY A 20 -26.75 -3.94 12.64
N PRO A 21 -26.70 -2.65 12.28
CA PRO A 21 -25.83 -2.15 11.23
C PRO A 21 -24.37 -2.41 11.59
N HIS A 22 -23.67 -3.06 10.66
CA HIS A 22 -22.25 -3.34 10.78
C HIS A 22 -21.52 -2.01 10.77
N ASP A 23 -20.91 -1.75 11.92
CA ASP A 23 -19.83 -0.81 12.21
C ASP A 23 -19.03 -0.46 10.94
N GLY A 24 -19.23 0.76 10.45
CA GLY A 24 -18.41 1.37 9.42
C GLY A 24 -17.04 1.66 9.99
N GLY A 25 -16.21 0.63 10.12
CA GLY A 25 -14.79 0.81 10.40
C GLY A 25 -14.17 1.66 9.29
N PRO A 26 -13.42 2.73 9.61
CA PRO A 26 -12.65 3.42 8.60
C PRO A 26 -11.65 2.41 8.02
N GLY A 27 -11.86 2.03 6.76
CA GLY A 27 -10.89 1.25 6.00
C GLY A 27 -9.53 1.94 6.07
N PRO A 28 -8.41 1.18 5.94
CA PRO A 28 -7.08 1.76 6.05
C PRO A 28 -7.01 2.93 5.08
N GLU A 29 -6.83 4.13 5.64
CA GLU A 29 -6.51 5.32 4.88
C GLU A 29 -5.27 4.98 4.07
N ARG A 30 -5.49 4.60 2.81
CA ARG A 30 -4.44 4.62 1.81
C ARG A 30 -4.07 6.08 1.75
N SER A 31 -2.96 6.43 2.39
CA SER A 31 -2.26 7.68 2.20
C SER A 31 -2.05 7.87 0.71
N GLY A 32 -3.05 8.48 0.06
CA GLY A 32 -2.94 8.97 -1.29
C GLY A 32 -1.94 10.11 -1.27
N PRO A 33 -1.23 10.36 -2.38
CA PRO A 33 -0.40 11.54 -2.48
C PRO A 33 -1.27 12.76 -2.18
N SER A 34 -0.86 13.58 -1.21
CA SER A 34 -1.57 14.78 -0.81
C SER A 34 -1.89 15.61 -2.07
N GLU A 35 -3.19 15.82 -2.32
CA GLU A 35 -3.70 16.67 -3.40
C GLU A 35 -3.08 18.06 -3.27
N GLY A 36 -2.15 18.40 -4.16
CA GLY A 36 -1.67 19.78 -4.25
C GLY A 36 -0.36 20.00 -5.00
N SER A 37 0.50 18.99 -5.11
CA SER A 37 1.78 19.10 -5.84
C SER A 37 1.84 18.14 -7.03
N PRO A 38 2.24 18.60 -8.22
CA PRO A 38 2.40 17.72 -9.37
C PRO A 38 3.49 16.68 -9.07
N ALA A 39 3.15 15.40 -9.21
CA ALA A 39 4.12 14.32 -9.02
C ALA A 39 5.23 14.40 -10.07
N VAL A 40 6.48 14.43 -9.64
CA VAL A 40 7.66 14.52 -10.49
C VAL A 40 8.20 13.12 -10.75
N ARG A 41 8.55 12.84 -12.01
CA ARG A 41 9.20 11.58 -12.38
C ARG A 41 10.67 11.62 -11.98
N VAL A 42 11.08 10.62 -11.24
CA VAL A 42 12.44 10.50 -10.72
C VAL A 42 12.99 9.09 -10.92
N ILE A 43 14.31 9.00 -10.96
CA ILE A 43 15.12 7.79 -10.88
C ILE A 43 15.75 7.81 -9.49
N VAL A 44 15.54 6.75 -8.73
CA VAL A 44 15.96 6.61 -7.34
C VAL A 44 16.90 5.44 -7.23
N LYS A 45 18.05 5.67 -6.61
CA LYS A 45 18.99 4.65 -6.19
C LYS A 45 19.00 4.59 -4.66
N VAL A 46 18.88 3.38 -4.11
CA VAL A 46 18.87 3.10 -2.67
C VAL A 46 20.06 2.21 -2.32
N ASN A 47 20.51 2.29 -1.07
CA ASN A 47 21.59 1.44 -0.53
C ASN A 47 21.06 0.11 0.05
N THR A 48 19.74 0.00 0.20
CA THR A 48 19.08 -1.18 0.78
C THR A 48 18.16 -1.77 -0.27
N GLY A 49 18.48 -2.99 -0.72
CA GLY A 49 17.66 -3.72 -1.68
C GLY A 49 16.18 -3.79 -1.28
N GLY A 50 15.30 -3.42 -2.20
CA GLY A 50 13.85 -3.45 -2.01
C GLY A 50 13.26 -2.24 -1.28
N TYR A 51 14.08 -1.33 -0.73
CA TYR A 51 13.61 -0.13 -0.05
C TYR A 51 12.89 0.83 -1.00
N VAL A 52 11.80 1.42 -0.55
CA VAL A 52 11.06 2.47 -1.25
C VAL A 52 10.75 3.57 -0.23
N PRO A 53 11.23 4.81 -0.44
CA PRO A 53 10.95 5.90 0.49
C PRO A 53 9.45 6.23 0.53
N ASP A 54 8.99 6.75 1.68
CA ASP A 54 7.59 7.14 1.84
C ASP A 54 7.19 8.25 0.86
N GLY A 55 5.96 8.17 0.34
CA GLY A 55 5.47 9.10 -0.70
C GLY A 55 5.94 8.79 -2.12
N PHE A 56 6.80 7.77 -2.33
CA PHE A 56 7.24 7.38 -3.67
C PHE A 56 6.31 6.30 -4.25
N ARG A 57 5.75 6.60 -5.41
CA ARG A 57 5.02 5.63 -6.22
C ARG A 57 5.94 5.02 -7.27
N VAL A 58 6.40 3.80 -7.04
CA VAL A 58 7.24 3.08 -8.01
C VAL A 58 6.47 2.84 -9.30
N ARG A 59 7.10 3.19 -10.44
CA ARG A 59 6.59 2.93 -11.79
C ARG A 59 7.21 1.69 -12.39
N THR A 60 8.53 1.63 -12.33
CA THR A 60 9.31 0.55 -12.92
C THR A 60 10.53 0.33 -12.06
N ARG A 61 10.76 -0.91 -11.64
CA ARG A 61 11.96 -1.32 -10.93
C ARG A 61 12.96 -1.85 -11.93
N VAL A 62 14.18 -1.32 -11.91
CA VAL A 62 15.28 -1.74 -12.80
C VAL A 62 16.04 -2.90 -12.14
N ASP A 63 16.33 -2.76 -10.84
CA ASP A 63 16.91 -3.78 -9.98
C ASP A 63 16.50 -3.55 -8.50
N GLU A 64 17.07 -4.28 -7.55
CA GLU A 64 16.72 -4.18 -6.13
C GLU A 64 17.07 -2.81 -5.52
N GLU A 65 18.05 -2.11 -6.08
CA GLU A 65 18.60 -0.85 -5.60
C GLU A 65 18.23 0.34 -6.50
N LEU A 66 17.77 0.11 -7.73
CA LEU A 66 17.46 1.14 -8.71
C LEU A 66 16.03 1.02 -9.24
N PHE A 67 15.28 2.11 -9.16
CA PHE A 67 13.93 2.17 -9.70
C PHE A 67 13.54 3.57 -10.17
N THR A 68 12.48 3.63 -10.97
CA THR A 68 11.81 4.87 -11.35
C THR A 68 10.53 5.03 -10.54
N ALA A 69 10.25 6.25 -10.12
CA ALA A 69 9.10 6.56 -9.29
C ALA A 69 8.51 7.94 -9.62
N GLU A 70 7.32 8.16 -9.12
CA GLU A 70 6.66 9.46 -9.05
C GLU A 70 6.55 9.87 -7.58
N ALA A 71 6.99 11.07 -7.25
CA ALA A 71 6.95 11.61 -5.90
C ALA A 71 6.74 13.12 -5.93
N SER A 72 6.20 13.69 -4.85
CA SER A 72 6.04 15.14 -4.71
C SER A 72 7.39 15.80 -4.42
N GLU A 73 7.57 17.09 -4.70
CA GLU A 73 8.83 17.78 -4.35
C GLU A 73 9.17 17.69 -2.86
N ALA A 74 8.15 17.75 -1.99
CA ALA A 74 8.34 17.56 -0.54
C ALA A 74 8.94 16.19 -0.19
N ASP A 75 8.51 15.14 -0.88
CA ASP A 75 9.00 13.77 -0.67
C ASP A 75 10.41 13.59 -1.22
N LEU A 76 10.75 14.26 -2.33
CA LEU A 76 12.12 14.31 -2.85
C LEU A 76 13.08 14.96 -1.85
N THR A 77 12.68 16.07 -1.22
CA THR A 77 13.48 16.73 -0.18
C THR A 77 13.69 15.83 1.04
N ARG A 78 12.67 15.07 1.44
CA ARG A 78 12.79 14.08 2.53
C ARG A 78 13.74 12.95 2.16
N ALA A 79 13.59 12.39 0.96
CA ALA A 79 14.44 11.31 0.47
C ALA A 79 15.92 11.71 0.34
N ALA A 80 16.22 12.98 0.06
CA ALA A 80 17.60 13.47 0.01
C ALA A 80 18.33 13.42 1.37
N GLY A 81 17.59 13.38 2.49
CA GLY A 81 18.14 13.20 3.83
C GLY A 81 18.03 11.78 4.37
N ASP A 82 17.52 10.83 3.59
CA ASP A 82 17.31 9.46 4.01
C ASP A 82 18.61 8.64 3.90
N PRO A 83 19.07 7.97 4.96
CA PRO A 83 20.32 7.19 4.93
C PRO A 83 20.25 5.98 3.99
N HIS A 84 19.06 5.50 3.64
CA HIS A 84 18.87 4.38 2.73
C HIS A 84 18.79 4.83 1.27
N VAL A 85 18.75 6.13 1.00
CA VAL A 85 18.75 6.68 -0.36
C VAL A 85 20.17 7.10 -0.73
N ASP A 86 20.69 6.50 -1.79
CA ASP A 86 21.99 6.85 -2.35
C ASP A 86 21.90 8.08 -3.24
N SER A 87 20.89 8.14 -4.10
CA SER A 87 20.72 9.22 -5.07
C SER A 87 19.29 9.34 -5.59
N VAL A 88 18.86 10.57 -5.87
CA VAL A 88 17.58 10.88 -6.52
C VAL A 88 17.83 11.82 -7.69
N ALA A 89 17.45 11.41 -8.89
CA ALA A 89 17.61 12.20 -10.11
C ALA A 89 16.26 12.44 -10.79
N ARG A 90 16.00 13.68 -11.23
CA ARG A 90 14.79 13.98 -12.01
C ARG A 90 14.92 13.38 -13.41
N ALA A 91 13.92 12.61 -13.84
CA ALA A 91 13.87 12.09 -15.19
C ALA A 91 13.63 13.24 -16.17
N ARG A 92 14.54 13.43 -17.13
CA ARG A 92 14.37 14.38 -18.23
C ARG A 92 14.08 13.61 -19.52
N PRO A 93 13.14 14.07 -20.35
CA PRO A 93 12.98 13.50 -21.68
C PRO A 93 14.29 13.64 -22.45
N LEU A 94 14.68 12.56 -23.13
CA LEU A 94 15.74 12.60 -24.12
C LEU A 94 15.21 13.42 -25.30
N GLY A 95 15.63 14.67 -25.42
CA GLY A 95 15.40 15.44 -26.64
C GLY A 95 16.19 14.78 -27.77
N LEU A 96 15.49 14.13 -28.70
CA LEU A 96 16.06 13.93 -30.03
C LEU A 96 15.84 15.23 -30.79
N ASP A 97 16.94 15.96 -31.02
CA ASP A 97 17.02 16.96 -32.08
C ASP A 97 17.40 16.26 -33.39
#